data_AF-A0A061N583-F1
#
_entry.id   AF-A0A061N583-F1
#
_cell.length_a   1.000
_cell.length_b   1.000
_cell.length_c   1.000
_cell.angle_alpha   90.00
_cell.angle_beta   90.00
_cell.angle_gamma   90.00
#
_symmetry.space_group_name_H-M   'P 1'
#
loop_
_entity.id
_entity.type
_entity.pdbx_description
1 polymer ?
#
loop_
_entity_poly.entity_id
_entity_poly.type
_entity_poly.pdbx_seq_one_letter_code
_entity_poly.pdbx_strand_id
1 'polypeptide(L)'
;MRRFFDELVELFYTVVMRLFKIGVVPEIHGQNCCIVVKHGKPVALLFRDHDSVRLHPPYTERYGLEDPNYRIRPGYSNSLYNNTVDDLLFYVQTLGTEVNIRSVIETFAQTFGVTEEELWLVTKQRWQQALKAVGFSEFEEQRLHVKLFEADHWPVKQILKPLLDVDGVPGAMPPGKVKETIRLSAF
;
A
#
# COMPACT_ATOMS: atom_id res chain seq x y z
N MET A 1 13.70 -16.86 -11.28
CA MET A 1 12.45 -16.50 -10.58
C MET A 1 12.68 -15.61 -9.37
N ARG A 2 13.58 -15.96 -8.43
CA ARG A 2 13.94 -15.06 -7.31
C ARG A 2 14.35 -13.64 -7.74
N ARG A 3 15.18 -13.52 -8.79
CA ARG A 3 15.54 -12.21 -9.37
C ARG A 3 14.34 -11.42 -9.90
N PHE A 4 13.36 -12.08 -10.52
CA PHE A 4 12.16 -11.41 -11.02
C PHE A 4 11.32 -10.86 -9.88
N PHE A 5 11.14 -11.64 -8.80
CA PHE A 5 10.44 -11.17 -7.60
C PHE A 5 11.13 -9.95 -6.99
N ASP A 6 12.45 -10.02 -6.86
CA ASP A 6 13.26 -8.91 -6.35
C ASP A 6 13.11 -7.63 -7.19
N GLU A 7 13.26 -7.74 -8.51
CA GLU A 7 13.07 -6.62 -9.46
C GLU A 7 11.61 -6.09 -9.43
N LEU A 8 10.63 -6.97 -9.24
CA LEU A 8 9.22 -6.59 -9.13
C LEU A 8 8.95 -5.78 -7.87
N VAL A 9 9.42 -6.27 -6.72
CA VAL A 9 9.18 -5.62 -5.43
C VAL A 9 9.94 -4.30 -5.34
N GLU A 10 11.17 -4.25 -5.88
CA GLU A 10 11.93 -3.00 -6.04
C GLU A 10 11.15 -1.98 -6.87
N LEU A 11 10.64 -2.38 -8.05
CA LEU A 11 9.84 -1.50 -8.90
C LEU A 11 8.58 -1.01 -8.16
N PHE A 12 7.87 -1.93 -7.50
CA PHE A 12 6.65 -1.63 -6.75
C PHE A 12 6.88 -0.54 -5.70
N TYR A 13 7.79 -0.78 -4.75
CA TYR A 13 8.00 0.19 -3.67
C TYR A 13 8.69 1.46 -4.15
N THR A 14 9.53 1.41 -5.18
CA THR A 14 10.11 2.63 -5.76
C THR A 14 9.02 3.57 -6.28
N VAL A 15 8.05 3.05 -7.03
CA VAL A 15 6.95 3.86 -7.56
C VAL A 15 6.01 4.29 -6.44
N VAL A 16 5.60 3.37 -5.56
CA VAL A 16 4.66 3.65 -4.48
C VAL A 16 5.22 4.67 -3.49
N MET A 17 6.50 4.58 -3.10
CA MET A 17 7.10 5.56 -2.18
C MET A 17 7.26 6.94 -2.82
N ARG A 18 7.54 7.03 -4.11
CA ARG A 18 7.56 8.32 -4.84
C ARG A 18 6.19 9.00 -4.84
N LEU A 19 5.12 8.26 -5.08
CA LEU A 19 3.75 8.77 -5.00
C LEU A 19 3.39 9.14 -3.56
N PHE A 20 3.73 8.28 -2.60
CA PHE A 20 3.46 8.51 -1.18
C PHE A 20 4.17 9.78 -0.66
N LYS A 21 5.40 10.04 -1.10
CA LYS A 21 6.17 11.25 -0.77
C LYS A 21 5.46 12.53 -1.15
N ILE A 22 4.77 12.54 -2.29
CA ILE A 22 3.98 13.69 -2.74
C ILE A 22 2.55 13.69 -2.20
N GLY A 23 2.22 12.78 -1.28
CA GLY A 23 0.92 12.71 -0.65
C GLY A 23 -0.14 11.97 -1.46
N VAL A 24 0.25 11.11 -2.40
CA VAL A 24 -0.67 10.40 -3.31
C VAL A 24 -0.51 8.88 -3.15
N VAL A 25 -1.61 8.16 -2.96
CA VAL A 25 -1.64 6.70 -2.99
C VAL A 25 -2.82 6.23 -3.84
N PRO A 26 -2.57 5.67 -5.04
CA PRO A 26 -3.61 4.99 -5.81
C PRO A 26 -4.18 3.79 -5.06
N GLU A 27 -5.26 3.21 -5.56
CA GLU A 27 -5.71 1.91 -5.07
C GLU A 27 -4.80 0.78 -5.58
N ILE A 28 -3.77 0.49 -4.81
CA ILE A 28 -2.65 -0.37 -5.19
C ILE A 28 -2.84 -1.86 -4.84
N HIS A 29 -4.09 -2.33 -4.74
CA HIS A 29 -4.36 -3.76 -4.65
C HIS A 29 -4.12 -4.46 -6.01
N GLY A 30 -3.95 -5.78 -6.00
CA GLY A 30 -3.53 -6.55 -7.19
C GLY A 30 -4.41 -6.37 -8.44
N GLN A 31 -5.71 -6.09 -8.27
CA GLN A 31 -6.59 -5.83 -9.43
C GLN A 31 -6.29 -4.50 -10.15
N ASN A 32 -5.85 -3.44 -9.47
CA ASN A 32 -5.70 -2.10 -10.03
C ASN A 32 -4.24 -1.73 -10.31
N CYS A 33 -3.31 -2.64 -10.02
CA CYS A 33 -1.88 -2.52 -10.28
C CYS A 33 -1.43 -3.63 -11.22
N CYS A 34 -1.20 -3.30 -12.49
CA CYS A 34 -0.69 -4.24 -13.50
C CYS A 34 0.81 -4.05 -13.70
N ILE A 35 1.55 -5.16 -13.87
CA ILE A 35 2.99 -5.12 -14.15
C ILE A 35 3.18 -5.16 -15.67
N VAL A 36 3.96 -4.23 -16.20
CA VAL A 36 4.43 -4.29 -17.59
C VAL A 36 5.72 -5.08 -17.61
N VAL A 37 5.75 -6.17 -18.38
CA VAL A 37 6.91 -7.06 -18.49
C VAL A 37 7.53 -6.94 -19.88
N LYS A 38 8.83 -6.69 -19.94
CA LYS A 38 9.60 -6.65 -21.19
C LYS A 38 10.84 -7.54 -21.06
N HIS A 39 11.02 -8.47 -22.00
CA HIS A 39 12.12 -9.45 -21.98
C HIS A 39 12.25 -10.19 -20.64
N GLY A 40 11.10 -10.58 -20.06
CA GLY A 40 11.07 -11.31 -18.79
C GLY A 40 11.44 -10.47 -17.56
N LYS A 41 11.45 -9.13 -17.65
CA LYS A 41 11.69 -8.22 -16.52
C LYS A 41 10.50 -7.29 -16.28
N PRO A 42 10.15 -7.01 -15.02
CA PRO A 42 9.19 -5.96 -14.70
C PRO A 42 9.82 -4.60 -15.00
N VAL A 43 9.16 -3.76 -15.79
CA VAL A 43 9.72 -2.47 -16.24
C VAL A 43 8.84 -1.26 -15.90
N ALA A 44 7.54 -1.47 -15.67
CA ALA A 44 6.63 -0.41 -15.26
C ALA A 44 5.42 -0.97 -14.51
N LEU A 45 4.75 -0.09 -13.76
CA LEU A 45 3.43 -0.34 -13.21
C LEU A 45 2.41 0.45 -14.02
N LEU A 46 1.35 -0.21 -14.44
CA LEU A 46 0.17 0.42 -15.00
C LEU A 46 -0.90 0.43 -13.92
N PHE A 47 -1.19 1.63 -13.41
CA PHE A 47 -2.33 1.84 -12.51
C PHE A 47 -3.60 2.06 -13.33
N ARG A 48 -4.72 1.56 -12.84
CA ARG A 48 -6.06 1.80 -13.39
C ARG A 48 -7.05 2.10 -12.27
N ASP A 49 -8.26 2.49 -12.65
CA ASP A 49 -9.37 2.73 -11.72
C ASP A 49 -9.04 3.84 -10.71
N HIS A 50 -9.12 5.08 -11.20
CA HIS A 50 -8.59 6.27 -10.51
C HIS A 50 -9.63 7.01 -9.66
N ASP A 51 -10.82 6.44 -9.50
CA ASP A 51 -11.88 7.04 -8.68
C ASP A 51 -11.54 7.05 -7.18
N SER A 52 -10.63 6.17 -6.75
CA SER A 52 -10.23 5.94 -5.37
C SER A 52 -8.80 6.35 -5.04
N VAL A 53 -8.20 7.28 -5.80
CA VAL A 53 -6.85 7.81 -5.50
C VAL A 53 -6.89 8.65 -4.22
N ARG A 54 -6.07 8.26 -3.25
CA ARG A 54 -6.08 8.79 -1.89
C ARG A 54 -4.99 9.83 -1.71
N LEU A 55 -5.33 10.89 -1.00
CA LEU A 55 -4.53 12.09 -0.86
C LEU A 55 -4.27 12.42 0.61
N HIS A 56 -3.09 12.98 0.87
CA HIS A 56 -2.79 13.72 2.10
C HIS A 56 -2.49 15.18 1.72
N PRO A 57 -3.47 16.10 1.85
CA PRO A 57 -3.36 17.47 1.34
C PRO A 57 -2.11 18.25 1.76
N PRO A 58 -1.65 18.18 3.03
CA PRO A 58 -0.42 18.89 3.43
C PRO A 58 0.82 18.47 2.63
N TYR A 59 0.87 17.24 2.11
CA TYR A 59 1.95 16.81 1.23
C TYR A 59 1.72 17.26 -0.20
N THR A 60 0.52 17.10 -0.76
CA THR A 60 0.25 17.52 -2.14
C THR A 60 0.48 19.02 -2.32
N GLU A 61 0.04 19.84 -1.36
CA GLU A 61 0.26 21.29 -1.34
C GLU A 61 1.75 21.66 -1.28
N ARG A 62 2.54 20.97 -0.46
CA ARG A 62 4.00 21.17 -0.36
C ARG A 62 4.70 20.97 -1.71
N TYR A 63 4.17 20.11 -2.57
CA TYR A 63 4.68 19.82 -3.91
C TYR A 63 3.97 20.61 -5.02
N GLY A 64 3.11 21.58 -4.67
CA GLY A 64 2.43 22.45 -5.63
C GLY A 64 1.36 21.74 -6.46
N LEU A 65 0.81 20.62 -5.96
CA LEU A 65 -0.28 19.91 -6.62
C LEU A 65 -1.62 20.50 -6.18
N GLU A 66 -2.44 20.84 -7.16
CA GLU A 66 -3.79 21.34 -6.93
C GLU A 66 -4.72 20.24 -6.41
N ASP A 67 -5.71 20.65 -5.59
CA ASP A 67 -6.76 19.74 -5.15
C ASP A 67 -7.64 19.32 -6.35
N PRO A 68 -7.81 18.01 -6.62
CA PRO A 68 -8.71 17.55 -7.68
C PRO A 68 -10.20 17.84 -7.42
N ASN A 69 -10.56 18.33 -6.22
CA ASN A 69 -11.93 18.68 -5.85
C ASN A 69 -12.90 17.50 -6.00
N TYR A 70 -12.59 16.37 -5.34
CA TYR A 70 -13.42 15.16 -5.46
C TYR A 70 -14.88 15.43 -5.06
N ARG A 71 -15.79 14.97 -5.92
CA ARG A 71 -17.24 15.03 -5.66
C ARG A 71 -17.67 13.84 -4.82
N ILE A 72 -17.69 14.04 -3.50
CA ILE A 72 -18.06 12.99 -2.55
C ILE A 72 -19.55 13.06 -2.25
N ARG A 73 -20.23 11.90 -2.29
CA ARG A 73 -21.65 11.82 -1.94
C ARG A 73 -21.85 12.14 -0.46
N PRO A 74 -22.82 12.99 -0.09
CA PRO A 74 -23.15 13.25 1.31
C PRO A 74 -23.46 11.94 2.07
N GLY A 75 -22.95 11.82 3.29
CA GLY A 75 -23.17 10.65 4.15
C GLY A 75 -22.21 9.47 3.92
N TYR A 76 -21.30 9.54 2.95
CA TYR A 76 -20.27 8.51 2.75
C TYR A 76 -18.97 8.85 3.49
N SER A 77 -18.30 7.83 4.02
CA SER A 77 -16.96 7.97 4.61
C SER A 77 -15.98 8.46 3.56
N ASN A 78 -15.39 9.63 3.80
CA ASN A 78 -14.39 10.22 2.92
C ASN A 78 -13.03 9.53 3.14
N SER A 79 -12.81 8.45 2.41
CA SER A 79 -11.52 7.73 2.42
C SER A 79 -10.49 8.28 1.44
N LEU A 80 -10.90 9.26 0.61
CA LEU A 80 -10.06 9.89 -0.42
C LEU A 80 -9.11 10.91 0.20
N TYR A 81 -9.58 11.71 1.16
CA TYR A 81 -8.74 12.66 1.88
C TYR A 81 -8.34 12.10 3.24
N ASN A 82 -7.04 12.08 3.52
CA ASN A 82 -6.45 11.49 4.71
C ASN A 82 -5.80 12.59 5.55
N ASN A 83 -6.23 12.68 6.81
CA ASN A 83 -5.82 13.76 7.72
C ASN A 83 -4.37 13.64 8.15
N THR A 84 -3.84 12.42 8.22
CA THR A 84 -2.45 12.15 8.59
C THR A 84 -1.74 11.33 7.53
N VAL A 85 -0.41 11.46 7.51
CA VAL A 85 0.47 10.62 6.69
C VAL A 85 0.32 9.14 7.07
N ASP A 86 -0.01 8.85 8.33
CA ASP A 86 -0.24 7.49 8.81
C ASP A 86 -1.53 6.89 8.23
N ASP A 87 -2.60 7.69 8.11
CA ASP A 87 -3.84 7.28 7.46
C ASP A 87 -3.63 6.97 5.98
N LEU A 88 -2.68 7.66 5.34
CA LEU A 88 -2.27 7.36 3.97
C LEU A 88 -1.39 6.09 3.91
N LEU A 89 -0.46 5.93 4.87
CA LEU A 89 0.43 4.77 4.99
C LEU A 89 -0.35 3.46 5.18
N PHE A 90 -1.47 3.52 5.89
CA PHE A 90 -2.41 2.41 6.07
C PHE A 90 -2.71 1.67 4.75
N TYR A 91 -2.88 2.40 3.64
CA TYR A 91 -3.20 1.78 2.35
C TYR A 91 -2.01 1.10 1.69
N VAL A 92 -0.79 1.56 1.97
CA VAL A 92 0.43 0.89 1.52
C VAL A 92 0.67 -0.40 2.32
N GLN A 93 0.45 -0.36 3.64
CA GLN A 93 0.51 -1.54 4.50
C GLN A 93 -0.55 -2.57 4.09
N THR A 94 -1.82 -2.18 4.08
CA THR A 94 -2.93 -3.12 3.85
C THR A 94 -3.07 -3.53 2.38
N LEU A 95 -3.45 -2.61 1.50
CA LEU A 95 -3.76 -2.94 0.11
C LEU A 95 -2.51 -3.28 -0.69
N GLY A 96 -1.45 -2.50 -0.51
CA GLY A 96 -0.20 -2.66 -1.23
C GLY A 96 0.60 -3.88 -0.77
N THR A 97 0.70 -4.14 0.53
CA THR A 97 1.62 -5.15 1.06
C THR A 97 0.89 -6.40 1.55
N GLU A 98 -0.02 -6.27 2.50
CA GLU A 98 -0.71 -7.41 3.12
C GLU A 98 -1.65 -8.15 2.16
N VAL A 99 -2.23 -7.44 1.18
CA VAL A 99 -3.09 -8.05 0.17
C VAL A 99 -2.30 -8.32 -1.11
N ASN A 100 -1.75 -7.30 -1.74
CA ASN A 100 -1.15 -7.45 -3.07
C ASN A 100 0.20 -8.22 -3.04
N ILE A 101 1.24 -7.67 -2.41
CA ILE A 101 2.55 -8.35 -2.39
C ILE A 101 2.51 -9.71 -1.67
N ARG A 102 1.75 -9.85 -0.58
CA ARG A 102 1.56 -11.14 0.08
C ARG A 102 1.03 -12.23 -0.85
N SER A 103 -0.01 -11.95 -1.65
CA SER A 103 -0.53 -12.95 -2.60
C SER A 103 0.52 -13.34 -3.66
N VAL A 104 1.39 -12.41 -4.05
CA VAL A 104 2.54 -12.73 -4.92
C VAL A 104 3.54 -13.62 -4.19
N ILE A 105 3.87 -13.32 -2.92
CA ILE A 105 4.77 -14.12 -2.09
C ILE A 105 4.25 -15.57 -1.96
N GLU A 106 2.99 -15.74 -1.57
CA GLU A 106 2.35 -17.05 -1.40
C GLU A 106 2.41 -17.85 -2.70
N THR A 107 2.11 -17.21 -3.84
CA THR A 107 2.20 -17.85 -5.16
C THR A 107 3.63 -18.26 -5.51
N PHE A 108 4.60 -17.38 -5.26
CA PHE A 108 6.01 -17.66 -5.56
C PHE A 108 6.56 -18.79 -4.70
N ALA A 109 6.21 -18.82 -3.42
CA ALA A 109 6.64 -19.86 -2.49
C ALA A 109 6.11 -21.24 -2.91
N GLN A 110 4.81 -21.31 -3.23
CA GLN A 110 4.16 -22.53 -3.69
C GLN A 110 4.69 -23.03 -5.04
N THR A 111 5.06 -22.13 -5.95
CA THR A 111 5.39 -22.50 -7.34
C THR A 111 6.89 -22.76 -7.55
N PHE A 112 7.77 -22.04 -6.84
CA PHE A 112 9.20 -22.00 -7.16
C PHE A 112 10.12 -22.54 -6.06
N GLY A 113 9.58 -23.08 -4.97
CA GLY A 113 10.36 -23.70 -3.90
C GLY A 113 11.24 -22.73 -3.11
N VAL A 114 10.86 -21.45 -3.07
CA VAL A 114 11.46 -20.40 -2.22
C VAL A 114 10.60 -20.27 -0.97
N THR A 115 11.17 -19.98 0.21
CA THR A 115 10.34 -19.82 1.41
C THR A 115 9.66 -18.44 1.45
N GLU A 116 8.51 -18.34 2.11
CA GLU A 116 7.86 -17.04 2.33
C GLU A 116 8.77 -16.10 3.14
N GLU A 117 9.50 -16.62 4.12
CA GLU A 117 10.44 -15.88 4.96
C GLU A 117 11.52 -15.18 4.11
N GLU A 118 12.10 -15.88 3.13
CA GLU A 118 13.08 -15.30 2.21
C GLU A 118 12.47 -14.18 1.34
N LEU A 119 11.22 -14.36 0.89
CA LEU A 119 10.52 -13.38 0.06
C LEU A 119 10.09 -12.14 0.87
N TRP A 120 9.68 -12.34 2.12
CA TRP A 120 9.40 -11.25 3.06
C TRP A 120 10.66 -10.46 3.43
N LEU A 121 11.81 -11.13 3.59
CA LEU A 121 13.08 -10.45 3.82
C LEU A 121 13.45 -9.55 2.63
N VAL A 122 13.32 -10.03 1.40
CA VAL A 122 13.52 -9.23 0.19
C VAL A 122 12.55 -8.04 0.17
N THR A 123 11.29 -8.28 0.51
CA THR A 123 10.25 -7.25 0.59
C THR A 123 10.61 -6.15 1.59
N LYS A 124 11.05 -6.52 2.80
CA LYS A 124 11.55 -5.58 3.82
C LYS A 124 12.67 -4.72 3.27
N GLN A 125 13.69 -5.36 2.70
CA GLN A 125 14.90 -4.69 2.21
C GLN A 125 14.57 -3.70 1.08
N ARG A 126 13.73 -4.09 0.13
CA ARG A 126 13.34 -3.22 -1.00
C ARG A 126 12.45 -2.07 -0.56
N TRP A 127 11.56 -2.27 0.40
CA TRP A 127 10.79 -1.16 0.95
C TRP A 127 11.69 -0.19 1.73
N GLN A 128 12.59 -0.68 2.60
CA GLN A 128 13.55 0.16 3.31
C GLN A 128 14.41 0.99 2.35
N GLN A 129 14.91 0.37 1.28
CA GLN A 129 15.68 1.07 0.24
C GLN A 129 14.85 2.15 -0.45
N ALA A 130 13.61 1.86 -0.84
CA ALA A 130 12.72 2.82 -1.49
C ALA A 130 12.35 3.99 -0.56
N LEU A 131 12.13 3.72 0.73
CA LEU A 131 11.83 4.73 1.74
C LEU A 131 13.02 5.70 1.90
N LYS A 132 14.24 5.18 1.96
CA LYS A 132 15.46 5.98 2.02
C LYS A 132 15.71 6.77 0.72
N ALA A 133 15.45 6.16 -0.43
CA ALA A 133 15.74 6.75 -1.73
C ALA A 133 14.82 7.92 -2.10
N VAL A 134 13.63 8.02 -1.51
CA VAL A 134 12.66 9.07 -1.87
C VAL A 134 12.95 10.43 -1.23
N GLY A 135 13.89 10.49 -0.27
CA GLY A 135 14.36 11.74 0.31
C GLY A 135 13.35 12.42 1.24
N PHE A 136 12.79 11.66 2.19
CA PHE A 136 12.12 12.26 3.34
C PHE A 136 13.12 13.07 4.19
N SER A 137 12.62 14.00 5.01
CA SER A 137 13.46 14.53 6.08
C SER A 137 13.87 13.39 7.02
N GLU A 138 15.02 13.51 7.69
CA GLU A 138 15.53 12.48 8.61
C GLU A 138 14.48 12.10 9.68
N PHE A 139 13.78 13.10 10.24
CA PHE A 139 12.70 12.88 11.19
C PHE A 139 11.50 12.12 10.60
N GLU A 140 11.05 12.48 9.39
CA GLU A 140 9.95 11.78 8.71
C GLU A 140 10.35 10.33 8.36
N GLU A 141 11.56 10.14 7.85
CA GLU A 141 12.10 8.82 7.50
C GLU A 141 12.14 7.91 8.73
N GLN A 142 12.71 8.40 9.84
CA GLN A 142 12.82 7.61 11.06
C GLN A 142 11.44 7.27 11.64
N ARG A 143 10.49 8.22 11.65
CA ARG A 143 9.12 7.96 12.11
C ARG A 143 8.44 6.89 11.27
N LEU A 144 8.59 6.94 9.94
CA LEU A 144 8.01 5.96 9.03
C LEU A 144 8.70 4.60 9.18
N HIS A 145 10.03 4.58 9.33
CA HIS A 145 10.80 3.36 9.53
C HIS A 145 10.35 2.60 10.79
N VAL A 146 10.23 3.28 11.93
CA VAL A 146 9.74 2.69 13.18
C VAL A 146 8.36 2.06 12.98
N LYS A 147 7.43 2.80 12.35
CA LYS A 147 6.07 2.30 12.11
C LYS A 147 6.00 1.11 11.16
N LEU A 148 6.87 1.07 10.17
CA LEU A 148 6.86 0.03 9.14
C LEU A 148 7.60 -1.22 9.59
N PHE A 149 8.74 -1.08 10.25
CA PHE A 149 9.70 -2.18 10.41
C PHE A 149 10.03 -2.54 11.85
N GLU A 150 9.61 -1.73 12.84
CA GLU A 150 9.84 -1.97 14.27
C GLU A 150 8.55 -2.11 15.07
N ALA A 151 7.41 -1.67 14.53
CA ALA A 151 6.12 -1.86 15.17
C ALA A 151 5.76 -3.36 15.21
N ASP A 152 5.34 -3.85 16.38
CA ASP A 152 4.89 -5.25 16.56
C ASP A 152 3.64 -5.61 15.73
N HIS A 153 2.95 -4.59 15.23
CA HIS A 153 1.55 -4.62 14.87
C HIS A 153 1.26 -3.68 13.70
N TRP A 154 0.65 -4.19 12.63
CA TRP A 154 0.13 -3.37 11.54
C TRP A 154 -1.39 -3.27 11.58
N PRO A 155 -1.95 -2.16 11.08
CA PRO A 155 -3.39 -2.00 10.99
C PRO A 155 -3.94 -2.89 9.88
N VAL A 156 -5.12 -3.47 10.08
CA VAL A 156 -5.71 -4.40 9.11
C VAL A 156 -7.02 -3.88 8.54
N LYS A 157 -7.21 -4.12 7.23
CA LYS A 157 -8.49 -3.89 6.56
C LYS A 157 -9.40 -5.09 6.80
N GLN A 158 -10.43 -4.91 7.62
CA GLN A 158 -11.42 -5.96 7.86
C GLN A 158 -12.36 -6.08 6.66
N ILE A 159 -12.55 -7.31 6.18
CA ILE A 159 -13.47 -7.60 5.08
C ILE A 159 -14.70 -8.33 5.62
N LEU A 160 -14.51 -9.35 6.45
CA LEU A 160 -15.60 -10.22 6.92
C LEU A 160 -16.49 -9.54 7.95
N LYS A 161 -15.93 -8.95 9.01
CA LYS A 161 -16.68 -8.33 10.10
C LYS A 161 -17.66 -7.24 9.61
N PRO A 162 -17.24 -6.28 8.75
CA PRO A 162 -18.18 -5.34 8.15
C PRO A 162 -19.36 -6.00 7.43
N LEU A 163 -19.14 -7.10 6.70
CA LEU A 163 -20.21 -7.81 5.98
C LEU A 163 -21.20 -8.52 6.92
N LEU A 164 -20.75 -8.91 8.11
CA LEU A 164 -21.57 -9.58 9.12
C LEU A 164 -22.37 -8.57 9.98
N ASP A 165 -21.85 -7.35 10.12
CA ASP A 165 -22.43 -6.30 10.96
C ASP A 165 -23.46 -5.41 10.21
N VAL A 166 -23.81 -5.72 8.95
CA VAL A 166 -24.73 -4.88 8.15
C VAL A 166 -26.21 -5.13 8.48
N ASP A 167 -26.85 -4.19 9.17
CA ASP A 167 -28.31 -4.03 9.22
C ASP A 167 -28.86 -3.38 7.92
N GLY A 168 -28.67 -4.04 6.78
CA GLY A 168 -29.57 -3.88 5.62
C GLY A 168 -29.42 -2.70 4.64
N VAL A 169 -28.26 -2.05 4.45
CA VAL A 169 -28.08 -1.09 3.33
C VAL A 169 -27.52 -1.82 2.08
N PRO A 170 -28.30 -1.97 0.99
CA PRO A 170 -27.83 -2.66 -0.21
C PRO A 170 -26.82 -1.80 -1.00
N GLY A 171 -25.69 -2.39 -1.40
CA GLY A 171 -24.83 -1.86 -2.46
C GLY A 171 -23.61 -1.04 -2.04
N ALA A 172 -23.36 -0.83 -0.74
CA ALA A 172 -22.12 -0.20 -0.25
C ALA A 172 -21.40 -1.14 0.72
N MET A 173 -20.13 -1.48 0.44
CA MET A 173 -19.29 -2.21 1.39
C MET A 173 -19.01 -1.29 2.59
N PRO A 174 -19.31 -1.69 3.83
CA PRO A 174 -19.09 -0.83 4.98
C PRO A 174 -17.58 -0.59 5.20
N PRO A 175 -17.18 0.57 5.75
CA PRO A 175 -15.78 0.90 5.93
C PRO A 175 -15.13 -0.03 6.96
N GLY A 176 -14.25 -0.93 6.52
CA GLY A 176 -13.53 -1.89 7.37
C GLY A 176 -12.21 -1.39 7.97
N LYS A 177 -12.00 -0.07 8.06
CA LYS A 177 -10.83 0.48 8.77
C LYS A 177 -11.06 0.34 10.27
N VAL A 178 -10.38 -0.60 10.91
CA VAL A 178 -10.38 -0.73 12.37
C VAL A 178 -8.93 -0.64 12.86
N LYS A 179 -8.69 -0.02 14.01
CA LYS A 179 -7.40 -0.04 14.71
C LYS A 179 -7.08 -1.41 15.32
N GLU A 180 -7.76 -2.47 14.88
CA GLU A 180 -7.38 -3.84 15.24
C GLU A 180 -6.11 -4.19 14.47
N THR A 181 -5.09 -4.60 15.22
CA THR A 181 -3.78 -4.85 14.67
C THR A 181 -3.47 -6.34 14.66
N ILE A 182 -2.87 -6.82 13.57
CA ILE A 182 -2.36 -8.19 13.52
C ILE A 182 -0.86 -8.17 13.78
N ARG A 183 -0.39 -9.13 14.59
CA ARG A 183 1.03 -9.35 14.82
C ARG A 183 1.66 -9.76 13.51
N LEU A 184 2.71 -9.05 13.10
CA LEU A 184 3.43 -9.39 11.89
C LEU A 184 4.02 -10.79 12.04
N SER A 185 3.58 -11.74 11.20
CA SER A 185 4.25 -13.03 11.02
C SER A 185 5.39 -12.94 10.00
N ALA A 186 5.61 -11.75 9.43
CA ALA A 186 6.43 -11.51 8.25
C ALA A 186 7.65 -10.58 8.50
N PHE A 187 7.75 -9.93 9.67
CA PHE A 187 8.86 -9.02 10.00
C PHE A 187 9.35 -9.18 11.43
#